data_AF-A0A8K0JC41-F1
#
_entry.id   AF-A0A8K0JC41-F1
#
_cell.length_a   1.000
_cell.length_b   1.000
_cell.length_c   1.000
_cell.angle_alpha   90.00
_cell.angle_beta   90.00
_cell.angle_gamma   90.00
#
_symmetry.space_group_name_H-M   'P 1'
#
loop_
_entity.id
_entity.type
_entity.pdbx_description
1 polymer ?
#
loop_
_entity_poly.entity_id
_entity_poly.type
_entity_poly.pdbx_seq_one_letter_code
_entity_poly.pdbx_strand_id
1 'polypeptide(L)'
;MDLDHGVDGKFSPKTWSLSELKTKVNKWQRFMFDNNGWNALYLENHDQPRAVSRFAHDGPENREASAKLIAIFLAFQAGTPFIYQGQEIGMTNMPVEWDMDEYKDIDCLNHWSMYRDSADETAKALLKEEYRKKSRDNARTPMQWDNSPQAGFTTSATPWMRVHDNYKEINAASQVDDAASVFQIYRLSLAKRKEHKDLFVYGDFELVDEKNDKIFAYKRVASNGEAALVVCNFSKETVAWASNVNAKEVLVTSTGKTLDDLSGGEMRLNAFEAIAFLI
;
A
#
# COMPACT_ATOMS: atom_id res chain seq x y z
N MET A 1 9.22 1.08 -7.98
CA MET A 1 8.32 1.22 -9.14
C MET A 1 8.07 2.71 -9.33
N ASP A 2 8.52 3.28 -10.44
CA ASP A 2 8.40 4.73 -10.65
C ASP A 2 7.10 5.02 -11.41
N LEU A 3 6.09 5.50 -10.67
CA LEU A 3 4.76 5.83 -11.18
C LEU A 3 4.52 7.35 -11.19
N ASP A 4 5.08 8.02 -10.19
CA ASP A 4 4.83 9.40 -9.76
C ASP A 4 6.02 10.34 -9.98
N HIS A 5 7.10 9.89 -10.62
CA HIS A 5 8.19 10.77 -11.03
C HIS A 5 7.80 11.53 -12.31
N GLY A 6 7.90 12.86 -12.28
CA GLY A 6 7.70 13.69 -13.46
C GLY A 6 8.92 13.70 -14.38
N VAL A 7 8.83 14.53 -15.43
CA VAL A 7 9.81 14.57 -16.54
C VAL A 7 11.18 15.05 -16.11
N ASP A 8 11.27 15.88 -15.07
CA ASP A 8 12.52 16.46 -14.57
C ASP A 8 13.10 15.66 -13.38
N GLY A 9 12.59 14.46 -13.15
CA GLY A 9 13.07 13.55 -12.11
C GLY A 9 12.13 13.43 -10.91
N LYS A 10 12.65 12.82 -9.83
CA LYS A 10 11.87 12.39 -8.65
C LYS A 10 10.95 13.47 -8.10
N PHE A 11 11.48 14.66 -7.81
CA PHE A 11 10.72 15.74 -7.16
C PHE A 11 9.96 16.64 -8.15
N SER A 12 9.88 16.25 -9.42
CA SER A 12 8.98 16.91 -10.37
C SER A 12 7.59 16.27 -10.33
N PRO A 13 6.50 17.06 -10.39
CA PRO A 13 5.15 16.57 -10.17
C PRO A 13 4.69 15.63 -11.28
N LYS A 14 4.06 14.52 -10.88
CA LYS A 14 3.31 13.64 -11.76
C LYS A 14 2.25 12.90 -10.96
N THR A 15 1.03 12.89 -11.48
CA THR A 15 -0.03 11.98 -11.02
C THR A 15 0.03 10.68 -11.80
N TRP A 16 -0.27 9.57 -11.13
CA TRP A 16 -0.37 8.26 -11.76
C TRP A 16 -1.84 7.81 -11.82
N SER A 17 -2.15 6.91 -12.73
CA SER A 17 -3.50 6.31 -12.85
C SER A 17 -3.50 4.83 -12.46
N LEU A 18 -4.64 4.30 -12.01
CA LEU A 18 -4.77 2.87 -11.71
C LEU A 18 -4.42 1.99 -12.91
N SER A 19 -4.68 2.46 -14.13
CA SER A 19 -4.30 1.77 -15.37
C SER A 19 -2.77 1.63 -15.52
N GLU A 20 -1.98 2.64 -15.14
CA GLU A 20 -0.51 2.54 -15.12
C GLU A 20 -0.04 1.51 -14.09
N LEU A 21 -0.65 1.48 -12.89
CA LEU A 21 -0.34 0.47 -11.87
C LEU A 21 -0.68 -0.95 -12.38
N LYS A 22 -1.87 -1.15 -12.94
CA LYS A 22 -2.30 -2.40 -13.57
C LYS A 22 -1.33 -2.86 -14.64
N THR A 23 -0.95 -1.96 -15.54
CA THR A 23 -0.01 -2.24 -16.63
C THR A 23 1.33 -2.73 -16.08
N LYS A 24 1.89 -2.04 -15.08
CA LYS A 24 3.19 -2.41 -14.49
C LYS A 24 3.11 -3.75 -13.73
N VAL A 25 2.06 -3.96 -12.93
CA VAL A 25 1.87 -5.22 -12.19
C VAL A 25 1.67 -6.38 -13.17
N ASN A 26 0.77 -6.24 -14.15
CA ASN A 26 0.51 -7.26 -15.17
C ASN A 26 1.79 -7.62 -15.93
N LYS A 27 2.55 -6.61 -16.39
CA LYS A 27 3.83 -6.82 -17.07
C LYS A 27 4.76 -7.69 -16.23
N TRP A 28 5.01 -7.34 -14.97
CA TRP A 28 6.00 -8.06 -14.15
C TRP A 28 5.51 -9.41 -13.64
N GLN A 29 4.21 -9.55 -13.36
CA GLN A 29 3.62 -10.85 -13.02
C GLN A 29 3.72 -11.83 -14.20
N ARG A 30 3.30 -11.42 -15.40
CA ARG A 30 3.38 -12.24 -16.61
C ARG A 30 4.81 -12.51 -17.05
N PHE A 31 5.64 -11.47 -17.15
CA PHE A 31 7.02 -11.60 -17.61
C PHE A 31 7.82 -12.57 -16.74
N MET A 32 7.70 -12.48 -15.41
CA MET A 32 8.40 -13.42 -14.53
C MET A 32 7.86 -14.84 -14.66
N PHE A 33 6.55 -15.02 -14.74
CA PHE A 33 5.94 -16.34 -14.91
C PHE A 33 6.39 -16.99 -16.23
N ASP A 34 6.23 -16.30 -17.35
CA ASP A 34 6.52 -16.81 -18.70
C ASP A 34 8.02 -17.08 -18.93
N ASN A 35 8.90 -16.45 -18.16
CA ASN A 35 10.36 -16.61 -18.26
C ASN A 35 10.97 -17.38 -17.08
N ASN A 36 10.16 -18.05 -16.26
CA ASN A 36 10.62 -18.82 -15.10
C ASN A 36 11.49 -17.98 -14.12
N GLY A 37 11.18 -16.69 -14.03
CA GLY A 37 11.75 -15.72 -13.11
C GLY A 37 10.95 -15.61 -11.80
N TRP A 38 11.37 -14.72 -10.91
CA TRP A 38 10.75 -14.55 -9.60
C TRP A 38 10.70 -13.10 -9.17
N ASN A 39 9.51 -12.59 -8.83
CA ASN A 39 9.32 -11.22 -8.37
C ASN A 39 9.74 -11.05 -6.90
N ALA A 40 10.41 -9.94 -6.59
CA ALA A 40 10.40 -9.35 -5.26
C ALA A 40 9.23 -8.36 -5.17
N LEU A 41 8.25 -8.65 -4.31
CA LEU A 41 7.04 -7.86 -4.17
C LEU A 41 7.21 -6.90 -3.00
N TYR A 42 7.22 -5.59 -3.27
CA TYR A 42 7.26 -4.57 -2.24
C TYR A 42 6.54 -3.31 -2.71
N LEU A 43 6.01 -2.56 -1.75
CA LEU A 43 5.42 -1.23 -1.97
C LEU A 43 6.09 -0.16 -1.12
N GLU A 44 6.72 -0.56 -0.01
CA GLU A 44 7.54 0.28 0.84
C GLU A 44 8.95 -0.26 0.95
N ASN A 45 9.89 0.65 1.19
CA ASN A 45 11.22 0.38 1.70
C ASN A 45 11.79 1.72 2.23
N HIS A 46 13.01 1.70 2.76
CA HIS A 46 13.69 2.88 3.28
C HIS A 46 14.00 3.99 2.26
N ASP A 47 13.74 3.78 0.97
CA ASP A 47 13.94 4.73 -0.12
C ASP A 47 12.63 5.19 -0.78
N GLN A 48 11.46 4.74 -0.30
CA GLN A 48 10.16 5.06 -0.85
C GLN A 48 9.24 5.63 0.24
N PRO A 49 8.27 6.49 -0.10
CA PRO A 49 7.27 6.95 0.85
C PRO A 49 6.33 5.80 1.28
N ARG A 50 5.50 6.07 2.29
CA ARG A 50 4.54 5.07 2.82
C ARG A 50 3.50 4.71 1.77
N ALA A 51 3.16 3.42 1.69
CA ALA A 51 2.29 2.90 0.65
C ALA A 51 0.86 3.43 0.77
N VAL A 52 0.36 3.61 2.00
CA VAL A 52 -0.97 4.17 2.26
C VAL A 52 -1.08 5.58 1.66
N SER A 53 -0.10 6.44 1.93
CA SER A 53 -0.04 7.82 1.42
C SER A 53 0.20 7.90 -0.08
N ARG A 54 0.95 6.95 -0.65
CA ARG A 54 1.36 6.98 -2.07
C ARG A 54 0.34 6.34 -3.02
N PHE A 55 -0.25 5.21 -2.62
CA PHE A 55 -1.04 4.35 -3.49
C PHE A 55 -2.55 4.40 -3.21
N ALA A 56 -2.95 4.96 -2.07
CA ALA A 56 -4.35 5.00 -1.62
C ALA A 56 -4.65 6.36 -0.96
N HIS A 57 -5.33 6.37 0.20
CA HIS A 57 -5.63 7.58 0.96
C HIS A 57 -5.31 7.39 2.44
N ASP A 58 -4.53 8.29 3.01
CA ASP A 58 -4.03 8.24 4.39
C ASP A 58 -4.78 9.16 5.36
N GLY A 59 -5.83 9.85 4.89
CA GLY A 59 -6.74 10.60 5.73
C GLY A 59 -7.42 9.71 6.78
N PRO A 60 -7.71 10.21 8.00
CA PRO A 60 -8.24 9.41 9.11
C PRO A 60 -9.46 8.56 8.74
N GLU A 61 -10.31 9.04 7.83
CA GLU A 61 -11.53 8.39 7.37
C GLU A 61 -11.31 7.12 6.54
N ASN A 62 -10.17 6.98 5.87
CA ASN A 62 -9.89 5.82 5.00
C ASN A 62 -8.55 5.15 5.23
N ARG A 63 -7.66 5.72 6.06
CA ARG A 63 -6.31 5.19 6.30
C ARG A 63 -6.29 3.68 6.56
N GLU A 64 -7.16 3.20 7.45
CA GLU A 64 -7.20 1.77 7.80
C GLU A 64 -7.69 0.90 6.65
N ALA A 65 -8.74 1.32 5.95
CA ALA A 65 -9.23 0.62 4.77
C ALA A 65 -8.15 0.55 3.69
N SER A 66 -7.51 1.68 3.40
CA SER A 66 -6.35 1.79 2.51
C SER A 66 -5.23 0.84 2.91
N ALA A 67 -4.82 0.82 4.18
CA ALA A 67 -3.73 -0.04 4.64
C ALA A 67 -4.07 -1.53 4.53
N LYS A 68 -5.33 -1.92 4.81
CA LYS A 68 -5.82 -3.30 4.63
C LYS A 68 -5.88 -3.70 3.15
N LEU A 69 -6.29 -2.79 2.28
CA LEU A 69 -6.22 -2.98 0.82
C LEU A 69 -4.79 -3.21 0.36
N ILE A 70 -3.84 -2.40 0.82
CA ILE A 70 -2.41 -2.57 0.50
C ILE A 70 -1.89 -3.94 0.96
N ALA A 71 -2.29 -4.39 2.15
CA ALA A 71 -1.93 -5.70 2.68
C ALA A 71 -2.41 -6.84 1.77
N ILE A 72 -3.70 -6.85 1.42
CA ILE A 72 -4.33 -7.88 0.58
C ILE A 72 -3.74 -7.83 -0.84
N PHE A 73 -3.61 -6.64 -1.41
CA PHE A 73 -3.06 -6.43 -2.75
C PHE A 73 -1.63 -6.97 -2.87
N LEU A 74 -0.77 -6.72 -1.87
CA LEU A 74 0.62 -7.18 -1.86
C LEU A 74 0.73 -8.70 -1.59
N ALA A 75 -0.02 -9.19 -0.61
CA ALA A 75 0.14 -10.54 -0.07
C ALA A 75 -0.32 -11.65 -1.02
N PHE A 76 -1.14 -11.37 -2.05
CA PHE A 76 -1.70 -12.42 -2.92
C PHE A 76 -1.15 -12.44 -4.35
N GLN A 77 -0.11 -11.66 -4.65
CA GLN A 77 0.61 -11.68 -5.94
C GLN A 77 1.69 -12.79 -5.99
N ALA A 78 2.16 -13.19 -7.17
CA ALA A 78 3.22 -14.19 -7.32
C ALA A 78 4.59 -13.57 -7.04
N GLY A 79 5.42 -14.23 -6.21
CA GLY A 79 6.74 -13.73 -5.79
C GLY A 79 6.99 -13.76 -4.28
N THR A 80 8.07 -13.13 -3.83
CA THR A 80 8.41 -12.99 -2.40
C THR A 80 7.98 -11.63 -1.88
N PRO A 81 6.99 -11.55 -0.96
CA PRO A 81 6.58 -10.29 -0.34
C PRO A 81 7.61 -9.79 0.67
N PHE A 82 7.91 -8.49 0.60
CA PHE A 82 8.68 -7.73 1.57
C PHE A 82 7.74 -6.70 2.19
N ILE A 83 7.63 -6.75 3.52
CA ILE A 83 6.88 -5.79 4.31
C ILE A 83 7.90 -4.95 5.04
N TYR A 84 7.83 -3.63 4.89
CA TYR A 84 8.75 -2.71 5.52
C TYR A 84 8.23 -2.27 6.89
N GLN A 85 9.12 -2.00 7.85
CA GLN A 85 8.75 -1.68 9.23
C GLN A 85 7.73 -0.52 9.31
N GLY A 86 6.60 -0.78 9.96
CA GLY A 86 5.52 0.20 10.11
C GLY A 86 4.44 0.13 9.04
N GLN A 87 4.70 -0.56 7.92
CA GLN A 87 3.70 -0.82 6.88
C GLN A 87 2.54 -1.67 7.44
N GLU A 88 2.86 -2.61 8.33
CA GLU A 88 1.93 -3.55 8.96
C GLU A 88 0.98 -2.89 9.98
N ILE A 89 1.28 -1.67 10.43
CA ILE A 89 0.40 -0.86 11.28
C ILE A 89 -0.21 0.33 10.53
N GLY A 90 0.08 0.47 9.23
CA GLY A 90 -0.40 1.56 8.39
C GLY A 90 0.17 2.92 8.78
N MET A 91 1.48 3.01 9.01
CA MET A 91 2.19 4.28 9.13
C MET A 91 2.05 5.12 7.85
N THR A 92 2.07 6.44 8.01
CA THR A 92 1.81 7.44 6.95
C THR A 92 3.03 8.30 6.69
N ASN A 93 3.02 9.04 5.57
CA ASN A 93 4.02 10.07 5.29
C ASN A 93 4.06 11.13 6.41
N MET A 94 5.16 11.88 6.46
CA MET A 94 5.34 12.99 7.40
C MET A 94 4.21 14.03 7.26
N PRO A 95 3.73 14.63 8.37
CA PRO A 95 2.68 15.65 8.35
C PRO A 95 3.00 16.85 7.45
N VAL A 96 1.96 17.46 6.89
CA VAL A 96 2.10 18.63 6.01
C VAL A 96 2.64 19.85 6.77
N GLU A 97 2.40 19.91 8.08
CA GLU A 97 2.84 20.97 8.98
C GLU A 97 4.35 20.90 9.28
N TRP A 98 5.02 19.80 8.97
CA TRP A 98 6.46 19.67 9.20
C TRP A 98 7.24 20.46 8.14
N ASP A 99 8.10 21.36 8.63
CA ASP A 99 8.99 22.16 7.80
C ASP A 99 10.20 21.38 7.29
N MET A 100 10.96 22.00 6.38
CA MET A 100 12.16 21.40 5.79
C MET A 100 13.24 21.01 6.82
N ASP A 101 13.23 21.63 8.01
CA ASP A 101 14.19 21.34 9.09
C ASP A 101 14.00 19.93 9.70
N GLU A 102 12.84 19.30 9.48
CA GLU A 102 12.56 17.92 9.91
C GLU A 102 13.13 16.87 8.95
N TYR A 103 13.49 17.28 7.73
CA TYR A 103 14.08 16.40 6.71
C TYR A 103 15.57 16.22 6.97
N LYS A 104 16.05 14.98 6.84
CA LYS A 104 17.44 14.56 7.09
C LYS A 104 18.08 13.90 5.87
N ASP A 105 17.27 13.50 4.90
CA ASP A 105 17.71 12.86 3.68
C ASP A 105 18.55 13.81 2.84
N ILE A 106 19.82 13.43 2.63
CA ILE A 106 20.75 14.21 1.82
C ILE A 106 20.27 14.41 0.37
N ASP A 107 19.50 13.48 -0.19
CA ASP A 107 18.91 13.62 -1.55
C ASP A 107 17.92 14.79 -1.58
N CYS A 108 16.98 14.81 -0.62
CA CYS A 108 16.01 15.88 -0.46
C CYS A 108 16.68 17.22 -0.10
N LEU A 109 17.62 17.23 0.85
CA LEU A 109 18.28 18.45 1.31
C LEU A 109 19.20 19.05 0.24
N ASN A 110 19.94 18.23 -0.51
CA ASN A 110 20.74 18.71 -1.63
C ASN A 110 19.84 19.29 -2.72
N HIS A 111 18.73 18.61 -3.06
CA HIS A 111 17.79 19.13 -4.03
C HIS A 111 17.21 20.47 -3.56
N TRP A 112 16.76 20.57 -2.30
CA TRP A 112 16.27 21.83 -1.74
C TRP A 112 17.31 22.94 -1.75
N SER A 113 18.58 22.63 -1.49
CA SER A 113 19.66 23.63 -1.49
C SER A 113 19.84 24.34 -2.83
N MET A 114 19.49 23.67 -3.95
CA MET A 114 19.57 24.28 -5.28
C MET A 114 18.49 25.34 -5.53
N TYR A 115 17.37 25.30 -4.77
CA TYR A 115 16.20 26.14 -5.03
C TYR A 115 15.79 27.05 -3.86
N ARG A 116 16.26 26.80 -2.64
CA ARG A 116 15.79 27.49 -1.43
C ARG A 116 15.98 29.01 -1.48
N ASP A 117 17.04 29.47 -2.14
CA ASP A 117 17.42 30.87 -2.28
C ASP A 117 16.80 31.53 -3.53
N SER A 118 16.00 30.78 -4.30
CA SER A 118 15.22 31.31 -5.42
C SER A 118 14.14 32.28 -4.94
N ALA A 119 13.89 33.34 -5.70
CA ALA A 119 12.79 34.27 -5.48
C ALA A 119 11.41 33.68 -5.89
N ASP A 120 11.40 32.53 -6.56
CA ASP A 120 10.16 31.86 -7.00
C ASP A 120 9.51 31.07 -5.84
N GLU A 121 8.64 31.72 -5.09
CA GLU A 121 7.89 31.10 -4.00
C GLU A 121 6.92 30.01 -4.47
N THR A 122 6.38 30.12 -5.68
CA THR A 122 5.46 29.12 -6.24
C THR A 122 6.21 27.81 -6.51
N ALA A 123 7.38 27.90 -7.13
CA ALA A 123 8.25 26.74 -7.36
C ALA A 123 8.70 26.11 -6.04
N LYS A 124 9.06 26.92 -5.03
CA LYS A 124 9.44 26.41 -3.71
C LYS A 124 8.29 25.70 -3.01
N ALA A 125 7.07 26.23 -3.08
CA ALA A 125 5.88 25.60 -2.51
C ALA A 125 5.59 24.24 -3.19
N LEU A 126 5.69 24.19 -4.53
CA LEU A 126 5.54 22.95 -5.29
C LEU A 126 6.60 21.92 -4.91
N LEU A 127 7.87 22.30 -4.81
CA LEU A 127 8.94 21.39 -4.39
C LEU A 127 8.70 20.84 -2.97
N LYS A 128 8.27 21.67 -2.03
CA LYS A 128 7.89 21.23 -0.68
C LYS A 128 6.75 20.20 -0.71
N GLU A 129 5.75 20.42 -1.56
CA GLU A 129 4.67 19.45 -1.77
C GLU A 129 5.21 18.10 -2.30
N GLU A 130 6.14 18.14 -3.26
CA GLU A 130 6.73 16.94 -3.82
C GLU A 130 7.69 16.22 -2.85
N TYR A 131 8.41 16.94 -1.99
CA TYR A 131 9.20 16.33 -0.90
C TYR A 131 8.29 15.61 0.10
N ARG A 132 7.16 16.21 0.48
CA ARG A 132 6.17 15.57 1.37
C ARG A 132 5.64 14.27 0.78
N LYS A 133 5.44 14.22 -0.54
CA LYS A 133 4.98 13.00 -1.22
C LYS A 133 6.07 11.95 -1.38
N LYS A 134 7.31 12.34 -1.71
CA LYS A 134 8.31 11.44 -2.32
C LYS A 134 9.64 11.33 -1.58
N SER A 135 9.86 12.14 -0.53
CA SER A 135 11.07 12.03 0.28
C SER A 135 11.18 10.63 0.88
N ARG A 136 12.42 10.15 0.98
CA ARG A 136 12.74 8.86 1.61
C ARG A 136 12.51 8.91 3.12
N ASP A 137 12.59 10.11 3.70
CA ASP A 137 12.37 10.34 5.13
C ASP A 137 10.96 9.96 5.60
N ASN A 138 9.97 9.96 4.70
CA ASN A 138 8.64 9.44 5.00
C ASN A 138 8.63 8.00 5.53
N ALA A 139 9.60 7.17 5.11
CA ALA A 139 9.77 5.80 5.58
C ALA A 139 10.83 5.66 6.69
N ARG A 140 11.41 6.76 7.18
CA ARG A 140 12.51 6.74 8.14
C ARG A 140 12.15 7.36 9.48
N THR A 141 10.96 7.94 9.62
CA THR A 141 10.42 8.30 10.94
C THR A 141 10.49 7.08 11.85
N PRO A 142 10.87 7.26 13.13
CA PRO A 142 11.03 6.12 14.03
C PRO A 142 9.77 5.27 14.15
N MET A 143 9.97 3.97 14.38
CA MET A 143 8.88 3.01 14.54
C MET A 143 7.97 3.38 15.72
N GLN A 144 6.66 3.24 15.53
CA GLN A 144 5.63 3.59 16.51
C GLN A 144 5.23 2.35 17.32
N TRP A 145 5.92 2.06 18.41
CA TRP A 145 5.67 0.86 19.22
C TRP A 145 4.44 1.00 20.11
N ASP A 146 4.31 2.11 20.82
CA ASP A 146 3.20 2.37 21.74
C ASP A 146 2.83 3.87 21.79
N ASN A 147 1.97 4.25 22.75
CA ASN A 147 1.53 5.64 22.95
C ASN A 147 2.32 6.41 24.02
N SER A 148 3.44 5.86 24.50
CA SER A 148 4.34 6.52 25.44
C SER A 148 5.20 7.59 24.73
N PRO A 149 5.94 8.46 25.46
CA PRO A 149 6.82 9.44 24.83
C PRO A 149 7.75 8.82 23.78
N GLN A 150 7.89 9.50 22.64
CA GLN A 150 8.64 8.99 21.46
C GLN A 150 8.13 7.64 20.94
N ALA A 151 6.85 7.33 21.15
CA ALA A 151 6.19 6.09 20.72
C ALA A 151 6.88 4.81 21.22
N GLY A 152 7.56 4.86 22.37
CA GLY A 152 8.34 3.74 22.89
C GLY A 152 9.60 3.42 22.09
N PHE A 153 9.97 4.22 21.08
CA PHE A 153 11.15 4.00 20.25
C PHE A 153 12.46 4.22 21.01
N THR A 154 12.49 5.22 21.90
CA THR A 154 13.68 5.58 22.67
C THR A 154 13.30 6.25 23.98
N THR A 155 14.18 6.16 24.98
CA THR A 155 14.09 6.94 26.22
C THR A 155 14.72 8.33 26.10
N SER A 156 15.44 8.62 25.01
CA SER A 156 15.98 9.95 24.74
C SER A 156 14.84 10.93 24.47
N ALA A 157 14.93 12.14 25.04
CA ALA A 157 14.00 13.22 24.73
C ALA A 157 14.07 13.65 23.24
N THR A 158 15.22 13.43 22.60
CA THR A 158 15.48 13.81 21.21
C THR A 158 15.98 12.59 20.42
N PRO A 159 15.10 11.87 19.70
CA PRO A 159 15.52 10.84 18.77
C PRO A 159 16.31 11.45 17.59
N TRP A 160 17.03 10.60 16.86
CA TRP A 160 17.82 11.03 15.69
C TRP A 160 16.94 11.69 14.62
N MET A 161 15.67 11.29 14.51
CA MET A 161 14.60 11.88 13.70
C MET A 161 13.32 11.94 14.51
N ARG A 162 12.53 13.00 14.32
CA ARG A 162 11.26 13.21 15.03
C ARG A 162 10.29 12.04 14.79
N VAL A 163 9.64 11.60 15.86
CA VAL A 163 8.56 10.60 15.81
C VAL A 163 7.30 11.26 15.25
N HIS A 164 6.59 10.56 14.36
CA HIS A 164 5.37 11.10 13.75
C HIS A 164 4.31 11.39 14.81
N ASP A 165 3.68 12.56 14.74
CA ASP A 165 2.73 13.04 15.76
C ASP A 165 1.47 12.14 15.96
N ASN A 166 1.17 11.25 15.03
CA ASN A 166 0.01 10.35 15.08
C ASN A 166 0.29 9.04 15.85
N TYR A 167 1.47 8.88 16.46
CA TYR A 167 1.84 7.65 17.16
C TYR A 167 0.88 7.25 18.29
N LYS A 168 0.14 8.21 18.84
CA LYS A 168 -0.88 7.95 19.87
C LYS A 168 -2.06 7.16 19.33
N GLU A 169 -2.36 7.31 18.03
CA GLU A 169 -3.44 6.62 17.33
C GLU A 169 -2.91 5.38 16.60
N ILE A 170 -1.76 5.52 15.95
CA ILE A 170 -1.13 4.47 15.15
C ILE A 170 0.07 3.94 15.91
N ASN A 171 -0.04 2.77 16.54
CA ASN A 171 1.12 2.10 17.11
C ASN A 171 0.91 0.59 17.15
N ALA A 172 1.99 -0.17 17.34
CA ALA A 172 1.92 -1.62 17.42
C ALA A 172 1.06 -2.09 18.60
N ALA A 173 1.24 -1.50 19.78
CA ALA A 173 0.53 -1.90 20.99
C ALA A 173 -1.01 -1.79 20.86
N SER A 174 -1.53 -0.83 20.11
CA SER A 174 -2.97 -0.70 19.85
C SER A 174 -3.51 -1.69 18.82
N GLN A 175 -2.66 -2.35 18.04
CA GLN A 175 -3.09 -3.19 16.91
C GLN A 175 -2.82 -4.69 17.09
N VAL A 176 -1.77 -5.08 17.82
CA VAL A 176 -1.37 -6.50 17.92
C VAL A 176 -2.45 -7.41 18.51
N ASP A 177 -3.30 -6.88 19.39
CA ASP A 177 -4.40 -7.64 20.03
C ASP A 177 -5.80 -7.26 19.49
N ASP A 178 -5.88 -6.28 18.60
CA ASP A 178 -7.16 -5.89 17.96
C ASP A 178 -7.38 -6.71 16.69
N ALA A 179 -8.38 -7.59 16.72
CA ALA A 179 -8.79 -8.45 15.62
C ALA A 179 -9.17 -7.68 14.34
N ALA A 180 -9.61 -6.42 14.47
CA ALA A 180 -9.99 -5.58 13.35
C ALA A 180 -8.84 -4.72 12.79
N SER A 181 -7.65 -4.78 13.38
CA SER A 181 -6.53 -3.90 13.03
C SER A 181 -5.91 -4.19 11.65
N VAL A 182 -5.11 -3.24 11.17
CA VAL A 182 -4.28 -3.42 9.96
C VAL A 182 -3.29 -4.57 10.16
N PHE A 183 -2.69 -4.65 11.36
CA PHE A 183 -1.74 -5.71 11.71
C PHE A 183 -2.35 -7.11 11.55
N GLN A 184 -3.59 -7.31 12.02
CA GLN A 184 -4.26 -8.60 11.89
C GLN A 184 -4.62 -8.94 10.44
N ILE A 185 -4.95 -7.95 9.60
CA ILE A 185 -5.15 -8.20 8.18
C ILE A 185 -3.85 -8.65 7.51
N TYR A 186 -2.70 -8.03 7.78
CA TYR A 186 -1.41 -8.53 7.30
C TYR A 186 -1.15 -9.97 7.76
N ARG A 187 -1.34 -10.25 9.05
CA ARG A 187 -1.14 -11.59 9.62
C ARG A 187 -2.04 -12.63 8.94
N LEU A 188 -3.32 -12.32 8.77
CA LEU A 188 -4.29 -13.21 8.13
C LEU A 188 -3.97 -13.42 6.64
N SER A 189 -3.66 -12.36 5.90
CA SER A 189 -3.29 -12.47 4.48
C SER A 189 -2.04 -13.32 4.27
N LEU A 190 -1.02 -13.18 5.12
CA LEU A 190 0.18 -14.02 5.04
C LEU A 190 -0.10 -15.48 5.44
N ALA A 191 -0.96 -15.71 6.45
CA ALA A 191 -1.38 -17.06 6.83
C ALA A 191 -2.11 -17.75 5.67
N LYS A 192 -3.07 -17.06 5.04
CA LYS A 192 -3.80 -17.56 3.86
C LYS A 192 -2.92 -17.74 2.64
N ARG A 193 -1.95 -16.84 2.41
CA ARG A 193 -0.92 -17.02 1.39
C ARG A 193 -0.15 -18.33 1.58
N LYS A 194 0.22 -18.64 2.83
CA LYS A 194 0.98 -19.85 3.17
C LYS A 194 0.13 -21.13 3.05
N GLU A 195 -1.12 -21.07 3.49
CA GLU A 195 -2.09 -22.16 3.39
C GLU A 195 -2.35 -22.54 1.93
N HIS A 196 -2.58 -21.55 1.07
CA HIS A 196 -2.88 -21.72 -0.35
C HIS A 196 -1.67 -21.39 -1.24
N LYS A 197 -0.49 -21.95 -0.89
CA LYS A 197 0.77 -21.65 -1.60
C LYS A 197 0.72 -21.95 -3.11
N ASP A 198 0.00 -22.99 -3.51
CA ASP A 198 -0.08 -23.39 -4.92
C ASP A 198 -0.86 -22.37 -5.76
N LEU A 199 -1.77 -21.61 -5.12
CA LEU A 199 -2.43 -20.45 -5.69
C LEU A 199 -1.56 -19.20 -5.59
N PHE A 200 -1.21 -18.79 -4.37
CA PHE A 200 -0.67 -17.45 -4.14
C PHE A 200 0.85 -17.33 -4.26
N VAL A 201 1.59 -18.43 -4.12
CA VAL A 201 3.04 -18.44 -4.31
C VAL A 201 3.38 -18.84 -5.74
N TYR A 202 2.81 -19.94 -6.23
CA TYR A 202 3.21 -20.56 -7.51
C TYR A 202 2.21 -20.40 -8.66
N GLY A 203 0.94 -20.09 -8.37
CA GLY A 203 -0.11 -20.06 -9.38
C GLY A 203 0.09 -18.96 -10.43
N ASP A 204 -0.46 -19.19 -11.62
CA ASP A 204 -0.46 -18.21 -12.72
C ASP A 204 -1.23 -16.94 -12.32
N PHE A 205 -0.99 -15.83 -13.01
CA PHE A 205 -1.61 -14.53 -12.83
C PHE A 205 -2.40 -14.12 -14.08
N GLU A 206 -3.67 -13.75 -13.89
CA GLU A 206 -4.54 -13.22 -14.94
C GLU A 206 -5.15 -11.89 -14.45
N LEU A 207 -4.81 -10.77 -15.11
CA LEU A 207 -5.44 -9.48 -14.83
C LEU A 207 -6.91 -9.52 -15.28
N VAL A 208 -7.81 -9.00 -14.45
CA VAL A 208 -9.25 -8.92 -14.71
C VAL A 208 -9.67 -7.46 -14.82
N ASP A 209 -10.56 -7.18 -15.77
CA ASP A 209 -11.18 -5.86 -15.98
C ASP A 209 -10.14 -4.72 -16.07
N GLU A 210 -9.19 -4.87 -17.00
CA GLU A 210 -8.07 -3.94 -17.16
C GLU A 210 -8.51 -2.49 -17.36
N LYS A 211 -9.65 -2.26 -18.03
CA LYS A 211 -10.16 -0.93 -18.37
C LYS A 211 -10.78 -0.19 -17.18
N ASN A 212 -11.09 -0.87 -16.08
CA ASN A 212 -11.69 -0.24 -14.90
C ASN A 212 -10.67 0.66 -14.19
N ASP A 213 -11.06 1.90 -13.90
CA ASP A 213 -10.21 2.92 -13.30
C ASP A 213 -10.26 2.95 -11.77
N LYS A 214 -11.16 2.15 -11.16
CA LYS A 214 -11.35 2.06 -9.70
C LYS A 214 -11.00 0.69 -9.13
N ILE A 215 -11.32 -0.39 -9.85
CA ILE A 215 -11.13 -1.77 -9.39
C ILE A 215 -9.86 -2.35 -9.97
N PHE A 216 -8.95 -2.81 -9.12
CA PHE A 216 -7.87 -3.73 -9.49
C PHE A 216 -8.31 -5.15 -9.12
N ALA A 217 -8.54 -6.00 -10.13
CA ALA A 217 -8.87 -7.39 -9.93
C ALA A 217 -7.90 -8.31 -10.68
N TYR A 218 -7.58 -9.47 -10.11
CA TYR A 218 -6.79 -10.49 -10.78
C TYR A 218 -7.11 -11.89 -10.25
N LYS A 219 -6.97 -12.90 -11.10
CA LYS A 219 -7.03 -14.30 -10.69
C LYS A 219 -5.64 -14.83 -10.40
N ARG A 220 -5.60 -15.80 -9.49
CA ARG A 220 -4.47 -16.71 -9.28
C ARG A 220 -4.93 -18.12 -9.58
N VAL A 221 -4.23 -18.83 -10.45
CA VAL A 221 -4.64 -20.16 -10.94
C VAL A 221 -3.55 -21.18 -10.65
N ALA A 222 -3.85 -22.16 -9.81
CA ALA A 222 -2.94 -23.25 -9.48
C ALA A 222 -2.85 -24.26 -10.63
N SER A 223 -1.78 -25.05 -10.68
CA SER A 223 -1.56 -26.05 -11.73
C SER A 223 -2.61 -27.17 -11.75
N ASN A 224 -3.32 -27.39 -10.65
CA ASN A 224 -4.41 -28.36 -10.53
C ASN A 224 -5.77 -27.80 -11.02
N GLY A 225 -5.81 -26.54 -11.46
CA GLY A 225 -7.02 -25.86 -11.93
C GLY A 225 -7.83 -25.13 -10.86
N GLU A 226 -7.43 -25.20 -9.58
CA GLU A 226 -8.01 -24.34 -8.55
C GLU A 226 -7.70 -22.86 -8.86
N ALA A 227 -8.63 -21.97 -8.53
CA ALA A 227 -8.44 -20.55 -8.76
C ALA A 227 -8.97 -19.70 -7.60
N ALA A 228 -8.34 -18.55 -7.41
CA ALA A 228 -8.77 -17.50 -6.50
C ALA A 228 -8.89 -16.17 -7.25
N LEU A 229 -9.82 -15.32 -6.83
CA LEU A 229 -9.93 -13.94 -7.28
C LEU A 229 -9.54 -13.00 -6.13
N VAL A 230 -8.70 -12.02 -6.45
CA VAL A 230 -8.37 -10.90 -5.56
C VAL A 230 -8.93 -9.63 -6.18
N VAL A 231 -9.70 -8.87 -5.41
CA VAL A 231 -10.38 -7.65 -5.86
C VAL A 231 -10.08 -6.52 -4.89
N CYS A 232 -9.61 -5.38 -5.40
CA CYS A 232 -9.23 -4.21 -4.61
C CYS A 232 -9.86 -2.96 -5.24
N ASN A 233 -10.67 -2.23 -4.47
CA ASN A 233 -11.22 -0.94 -4.88
C ASN A 233 -10.24 0.20 -4.51
N PHE A 234 -9.44 0.67 -5.46
CA PHE A 234 -8.46 1.75 -5.26
C PHE A 234 -9.09 3.17 -5.28
N SER A 235 -10.40 3.29 -5.01
CA SER A 235 -11.12 4.56 -5.04
C SER A 235 -11.78 4.90 -3.70
N LYS A 236 -12.12 6.18 -3.54
CA LYS A 236 -12.89 6.73 -2.41
C LYS A 236 -14.40 6.44 -2.51
N GLU A 237 -14.84 5.82 -3.59
CA GLU A 237 -16.24 5.59 -3.87
C GLU A 237 -16.62 4.15 -3.55
N THR A 238 -17.90 3.93 -3.24
CA THR A 238 -18.45 2.57 -3.26
C THR A 238 -18.72 2.16 -4.70
N VAL A 239 -18.20 1.02 -5.12
CA VAL A 239 -18.31 0.51 -6.50
C VAL A 239 -19.12 -0.77 -6.50
N ALA A 240 -20.13 -0.83 -7.37
CA ALA A 240 -20.78 -2.07 -7.76
C ALA A 240 -20.01 -2.67 -8.93
N TRP A 241 -19.46 -3.87 -8.76
CA TRP A 241 -18.58 -4.51 -9.73
C TRP A 241 -19.12 -5.89 -10.11
N ALA A 242 -19.40 -6.10 -11.40
CA ALA A 242 -19.86 -7.38 -11.91
C ALA A 242 -18.71 -8.40 -11.94
N SER A 243 -18.65 -9.27 -10.93
CA SER A 243 -17.57 -10.24 -10.78
C SER A 243 -17.65 -11.36 -11.81
N ASN A 244 -18.87 -11.69 -12.27
CA ASN A 244 -19.16 -12.79 -13.20
C ASN A 244 -18.51 -14.14 -12.82
N VAL A 245 -18.27 -14.35 -11.52
CA VAL A 245 -17.70 -15.58 -10.95
C VAL A 245 -18.53 -16.03 -9.76
N ASN A 246 -18.56 -17.34 -9.53
CA ASN A 246 -19.18 -17.91 -8.34
C ASN A 246 -18.13 -18.04 -7.25
N ALA A 247 -18.24 -17.25 -6.19
CA ALA A 247 -17.39 -17.43 -5.02
C ALA A 247 -17.71 -18.77 -4.33
N LYS A 248 -16.69 -19.47 -3.85
CA LYS A 248 -16.80 -20.73 -3.08
C LYS A 248 -16.44 -20.54 -1.61
N GLU A 249 -15.41 -19.75 -1.34
CA GLU A 249 -14.91 -19.50 0.01
C GLU A 249 -14.26 -18.12 0.09
N VAL A 250 -14.65 -17.31 1.08
CA VAL A 250 -13.95 -16.05 1.38
C VAL A 250 -12.70 -16.35 2.21
N LEU A 251 -11.53 -15.97 1.69
CA LEU A 251 -10.26 -16.21 2.37
C LEU A 251 -9.90 -15.06 3.30
N VAL A 252 -9.98 -13.83 2.79
CA VAL A 252 -9.69 -12.59 3.53
C VAL A 252 -10.54 -11.45 2.98
N THR A 253 -11.03 -10.59 3.86
CA THR A 253 -11.78 -9.37 3.55
C THR A 253 -11.31 -8.24 4.48
N SER A 254 -11.26 -7.01 3.98
CA SER A 254 -10.93 -5.84 4.81
C SER A 254 -12.09 -5.34 5.68
N THR A 255 -13.32 -5.83 5.46
CA THR A 255 -14.56 -5.32 6.08
C THR A 255 -15.43 -6.40 6.73
N GLY A 256 -15.09 -7.67 6.58
CA GLY A 256 -15.87 -8.78 7.13
C GLY A 256 -16.96 -9.35 6.21
N LYS A 257 -16.90 -9.08 4.89
CA LYS A 257 -17.78 -9.70 3.90
C LYS A 257 -17.77 -11.23 3.98
N THR A 258 -18.96 -11.80 3.80
CA THR A 258 -19.24 -13.24 3.80
C THR A 258 -19.51 -13.74 2.38
N LEU A 259 -19.73 -15.04 2.22
CA LEU A 259 -20.07 -15.62 0.92
C LEU A 259 -21.40 -15.10 0.38
N ASP A 260 -22.36 -14.83 1.26
CA ASP A 260 -23.69 -14.32 0.89
C ASP A 260 -23.58 -12.92 0.24
N ASP A 261 -22.62 -12.11 0.70
CA ASP A 261 -22.32 -10.78 0.12
C ASP A 261 -21.74 -10.84 -1.29
N LEU A 262 -21.30 -12.02 -1.74
CA LEU A 262 -20.71 -12.26 -3.06
C LEU A 262 -21.68 -13.01 -3.99
N SER A 263 -22.85 -13.39 -3.49
CA SER A 263 -23.87 -14.10 -4.26
C SER A 263 -24.58 -13.16 -5.23
N GLY A 264 -24.86 -13.63 -6.46
CA GLY A 264 -25.65 -12.86 -7.44
C GLY A 264 -24.88 -12.16 -8.56
N GLY A 265 -23.57 -12.39 -8.68
CA GLY A 265 -22.76 -11.96 -9.84
C GLY A 265 -22.33 -10.49 -9.85
N GLU A 266 -22.80 -9.69 -8.88
CA GLU A 266 -22.34 -8.33 -8.60
C GLU A 266 -21.81 -8.25 -7.16
N MET A 267 -20.68 -7.57 -6.98
CA MET A 267 -20.07 -7.33 -5.68
C MET A 267 -20.04 -5.82 -5.41
N ARG A 268 -20.60 -5.41 -4.27
CA ARG A 268 -20.52 -4.02 -3.80
C ARG A 268 -19.30 -3.85 -2.89
N LEU A 269 -18.32 -3.06 -3.34
CA LEU A 269 -17.06 -2.77 -2.64
C LEU A 269 -17.07 -1.32 -2.15
N ASN A 270 -16.95 -1.12 -0.83
CA ASN A 270 -16.77 0.18 -0.20
C ASN A 270 -15.44 0.82 -0.60
N ALA A 271 -15.28 2.10 -0.25
CA ALA A 271 -14.03 2.84 -0.48
C ALA A 271 -12.83 2.09 0.10
N PHE A 272 -11.79 1.88 -0.71
CA PHE A 272 -10.58 1.14 -0.32
C PHE A 272 -10.82 -0.26 0.24
N GLU A 273 -11.92 -0.90 -0.16
CA GLU A 273 -12.19 -2.28 0.22
C GLU A 273 -11.41 -3.27 -0.63
N ALA A 274 -10.91 -4.34 -0.01
CA ALA A 274 -10.30 -5.45 -0.71
C ALA A 274 -10.76 -6.80 -0.15
N ILE A 275 -10.81 -7.79 -1.04
CA ILE A 275 -11.24 -9.15 -0.74
C ILE A 275 -10.50 -10.16 -1.61
N ALA A 276 -10.21 -11.34 -1.05
CA ALA A 276 -9.69 -12.50 -1.75
C ALA A 276 -10.57 -13.72 -1.45
N PHE A 277 -10.95 -14.48 -2.48
CA PHE A 277 -11.84 -15.63 -2.36
C PHE A 277 -11.57 -16.69 -3.43
N LEU A 278 -11.92 -17.94 -3.15
CA LEU A 278 -11.84 -19.06 -4.10
C LEU A 278 -13.02 -19.03 -5.08
N ILE A 279 -12.78 -19.45 -6.32
CA ILE A 279 -13.78 -19.52 -7.42
C ILE A 279 -13.87 -20.91 -8.04
#